data_AF-B1Y8J2-F1
#
_entry.id   AF-B1Y8J2-F1
#
_cell.length_a   1.000
_cell.length_b   1.000
_cell.length_c   1.000
_cell.angle_alpha   90.00
_cell.angle_beta   90.00
_cell.angle_gamma   90.00
#
_symmetry.space_group_name_H-M   'P 1'
#
loop_
_entity.id
_entity.type
_entity.pdbx_description
1 polymer ?
#
loop_
_entity_poly.entity_id
_entity_poly.type
_entity_poly.pdbx_seq_one_letter_code
_entity_poly.pdbx_strand_id
1 'polypeptide(L)'
;MHRPEIPPADPDTVPLAEGAAAGRPARAEWQGLPAGRAANLAPRLLDEVELKAWARLRRMRGPGEQRALLLALLLTPGSARERQAFVEECHGVMTAEGGRRLVQTLPAAARLSALEAVLAQCAESPLAERQALLMAVRRVMCADGRVRPLDRLALLLVRHRFNGPAPLHRGGARDAGELAGLPLAMRQAIAGLSAYLARLVPAADPHAVVGAAGAAWHRAVVLSVWGPAPHPPACQVPAPDALVKGLRTLQTLDWMRRPMLARAWVEAAQPGVDLSLDGAEALRLACGLLDTPMPPELARHFNQLPDHG
;
A
#
# COMPACT_ATOMS: atom_id res chain seq x y z
N MET A 1 -13.36 54.23 6.61
CA MET A 1 -12.15 53.41 6.38
C MET A 1 -12.27 52.12 7.18
N HIS A 2 -12.74 51.04 6.56
CA HIS A 2 -12.79 49.70 7.18
C HIS A 2 -12.03 48.74 6.25
N ARG A 3 -10.93 48.17 6.74
CA ARG A 3 -10.24 47.04 6.09
C ARG A 3 -10.95 45.74 6.49
N PRO A 4 -11.23 44.81 5.57
CA PRO A 4 -11.68 43.48 5.94
C PRO A 4 -10.49 42.62 6.38
N GLU A 5 -10.65 41.95 7.52
CA GLU A 5 -9.74 40.89 7.98
C GLU A 5 -9.89 39.65 7.09
N ILE A 6 -8.76 39.15 6.60
CA ILE A 6 -8.67 37.88 5.87
C ILE A 6 -8.41 36.79 6.93
N PRO A 7 -9.26 35.74 7.03
CA PRO A 7 -9.00 34.63 7.95
C PRO A 7 -7.80 33.78 7.50
N PRO A 8 -7.08 33.14 8.43
CA PRO A 8 -5.89 32.36 8.11
C PRO A 8 -6.25 31.11 7.31
N ALA A 9 -5.48 30.85 6.23
CA ALA A 9 -5.60 29.67 5.40
C ALA A 9 -5.19 28.40 6.17
N ASP A 10 -6.02 27.37 6.08
CA ASP A 10 -5.81 26.03 6.64
C ASP A 10 -4.67 25.30 5.87
N PRO A 11 -3.60 24.82 6.53
CA PRO A 11 -2.44 24.20 5.86
C PRO A 11 -2.74 22.84 5.21
N ASP A 12 -3.94 22.27 5.40
CA ASP A 12 -4.29 20.92 4.93
C ASP A 12 -4.95 20.84 3.55
N THR A 13 -5.08 21.96 2.82
CA THR A 13 -5.75 21.95 1.50
C THR A 13 -4.81 22.41 0.38
N VAL A 14 -4.16 21.44 -0.28
CA VAL A 14 -3.59 21.67 -1.62
C VAL A 14 -4.28 20.72 -2.60
N PRO A 15 -4.91 21.23 -3.68
CA PRO A 15 -5.58 20.38 -4.65
C PRO A 15 -4.55 19.57 -5.45
N LEU A 16 -4.68 18.24 -5.39
CA LEU A 16 -4.01 17.34 -6.33
C LEU A 16 -4.74 17.45 -7.67
N ALA A 17 -4.21 18.27 -8.57
CA ALA A 17 -4.71 18.39 -9.93
C ALA A 17 -4.39 17.10 -10.71
N GLU A 18 -5.41 16.27 -10.98
CA GLU A 18 -5.37 15.30 -12.07
C GLU A 18 -5.53 16.08 -13.38
N GLY A 19 -4.40 16.39 -14.01
CA GLY A 19 -4.35 17.11 -15.28
C GLY A 19 -4.94 16.31 -16.43
N ALA A 20 -5.95 16.91 -17.06
CA ALA A 20 -6.53 16.51 -18.33
C ALA A 20 -5.48 16.50 -19.48
N ALA A 21 -5.80 15.70 -20.50
CA ALA A 21 -4.96 15.35 -21.64
C ALA A 21 -4.40 16.54 -22.44
N ALA A 22 -3.09 16.52 -22.74
CA ALA A 22 -2.49 17.00 -23.99
C ALA A 22 -1.02 16.58 -24.12
N GLY A 23 -0.64 16.06 -25.28
CA GLY A 23 0.76 15.94 -25.75
C GLY A 23 1.48 14.64 -25.43
N ARG A 24 1.37 13.63 -26.31
CA ARG A 24 2.26 12.45 -26.31
C ARG A 24 3.63 12.82 -26.89
N PRO A 25 4.74 12.48 -26.21
CA PRO A 25 5.95 12.05 -26.89
C PRO A 25 6.07 10.52 -26.87
N ALA A 26 6.84 10.00 -27.81
CA ALA A 26 6.90 8.62 -28.24
C ALA A 26 7.07 7.58 -27.11
N ARG A 27 6.24 6.53 -27.20
CA ARG A 27 6.35 5.28 -26.46
C ARG A 27 7.75 4.69 -26.66
N ALA A 28 8.56 4.67 -25.61
CA ALA A 28 9.60 3.65 -25.49
C ALA A 28 8.90 2.30 -25.29
N GLU A 29 9.21 1.36 -26.17
CA GLU A 29 8.71 0.00 -26.19
C GLU A 29 9.07 -0.70 -24.88
N TRP A 30 8.05 -0.94 -24.05
CA TRP A 30 8.17 -1.81 -22.88
C TRP A 30 8.12 -3.26 -23.39
N GLN A 31 9.29 -3.81 -23.70
CA GLN A 31 9.43 -5.25 -23.85
C GLN A 31 9.16 -5.88 -22.48
N GLY A 32 8.12 -6.73 -22.46
CA GLY A 32 7.58 -7.35 -21.27
C GLY A 32 8.62 -8.15 -20.49
N LEU A 33 8.80 -7.80 -19.22
CA LEU A 33 9.20 -8.78 -18.22
C LEU A 33 8.03 -9.77 -18.07
N PRO A 34 8.27 -11.09 -18.10
CA PRO A 34 7.20 -12.06 -17.98
C PRO A 34 6.52 -11.90 -16.62
N ALA A 35 5.23 -11.58 -16.63
CA ALA A 35 4.36 -11.73 -15.47
C ALA A 35 4.46 -13.19 -15.02
N GLY A 36 5.18 -13.43 -13.92
CA GLY A 36 5.36 -14.78 -13.37
C GLY A 36 4.01 -15.36 -12.99
N ARG A 37 3.68 -16.52 -13.58
CA ARG A 37 2.51 -17.34 -13.20
C ARG A 37 2.57 -17.67 -11.72
N ALA A 38 1.46 -17.52 -11.00
CA ALA A 38 1.35 -17.86 -9.59
C ALA A 38 0.91 -19.34 -9.42
N ALA A 39 1.52 -20.25 -10.17
CA ALA A 39 1.30 -21.68 -9.99
C ALA A 39 2.08 -22.16 -8.76
N ASN A 40 1.38 -22.48 -7.66
CA ASN A 40 1.92 -23.16 -6.48
C ASN A 40 3.19 -22.53 -5.87
N LEU A 41 3.10 -21.30 -5.37
CA LEU A 41 4.19 -20.70 -4.62
C LEU A 41 4.13 -21.18 -3.15
N ALA A 42 5.06 -22.04 -2.76
CA ALA A 42 5.48 -22.08 -1.35
C ALA A 42 6.34 -20.83 -1.09
N PRO A 43 6.33 -20.25 0.13
CA PRO A 43 7.23 -19.15 0.46
C PRO A 43 8.66 -19.55 0.12
N ARG A 44 9.31 -18.83 -0.81
CA ARG A 44 10.71 -19.11 -1.16
C ARG A 44 11.60 -18.56 -0.06
N LEU A 45 12.54 -19.37 0.41
CA LEU A 45 13.64 -18.87 1.23
C LEU A 45 14.55 -17.98 0.37
N LEU A 46 15.20 -17.00 1.01
CA LEU A 46 16.22 -16.19 0.36
C LEU A 46 17.46 -17.04 0.05
N ASP A 47 18.11 -16.78 -1.09
CA ASP A 47 19.41 -17.37 -1.38
C ASP A 47 20.55 -16.73 -0.56
N GLU A 48 21.77 -17.25 -0.67
CA GLU A 48 22.91 -16.77 0.11
C GLU A 48 23.25 -15.29 -0.16
N VAL A 49 23.09 -14.82 -1.40
CA VAL A 49 23.39 -13.44 -1.79
C VAL A 49 22.32 -12.50 -1.23
N GLU A 50 21.06 -12.88 -1.37
CA GLU A 50 19.90 -12.17 -0.83
C GLU A 50 19.95 -12.10 0.71
N LEU A 51 20.32 -13.19 1.38
CA LEU A 51 20.52 -13.24 2.83
C LEU A 51 21.64 -12.30 3.28
N LYS A 52 22.78 -12.30 2.59
CA LYS A 52 23.89 -11.37 2.88
C LYS A 52 23.47 -9.91 2.65
N ALA A 53 22.70 -9.65 1.61
CA ALA A 53 22.18 -8.32 1.34
C ALA A 53 21.23 -7.87 2.45
N TRP A 54 20.26 -8.71 2.82
CA TRP A 54 19.35 -8.45 3.92
C TRP A 54 20.09 -8.23 5.25
N ALA A 55 21.09 -9.06 5.56
CA ALA A 55 21.90 -8.92 6.76
C ALA A 55 22.67 -7.61 6.82
N ARG A 56 23.11 -7.06 5.66
CA ARG A 56 23.75 -5.74 5.58
C ARG A 56 22.74 -4.62 5.76
N LEU A 57 21.59 -4.69 5.08
CA LEU A 57 20.50 -3.73 5.23
C LEU A 57 20.04 -3.61 6.69
N ARG A 58 19.95 -4.73 7.42
CA ARG A 58 19.58 -4.74 8.84
C ARG A 58 20.57 -4.03 9.77
N ARG A 59 21.82 -3.86 9.36
CA ARG A 59 22.85 -3.13 10.14
C ARG A 59 22.78 -1.62 9.93
N MET A 60 22.08 -1.16 8.90
CA MET A 60 21.85 0.25 8.63
C MET A 60 20.81 0.80 9.61
N ARG A 61 21.29 1.30 10.76
CA ARG A 61 20.45 1.72 11.90
C ARG A 61 20.56 3.20 12.21
N GLY A 62 21.50 3.92 11.60
CA GLY A 62 21.58 5.37 11.77
C GLY A 62 20.35 6.08 11.19
N PRO A 63 19.94 7.24 11.71
CA PRO A 63 18.71 7.93 11.28
C PRO A 63 18.74 8.30 9.78
N GLY A 64 19.89 8.73 9.27
CA GLY A 64 20.10 8.97 7.84
C GLY A 64 20.06 7.68 7.00
N GLU A 65 20.54 6.57 7.56
CA GLU A 65 20.56 5.27 6.88
C GLU A 65 19.17 4.64 6.82
N GLN A 66 18.39 4.73 7.90
CA GLN A 66 16.99 4.31 7.96
C GLN A 66 16.13 5.10 6.98
N ARG A 67 16.32 6.43 6.92
CA ARG A 67 15.70 7.27 5.88
C ARG A 67 16.06 6.77 4.48
N ALA A 68 17.35 6.62 4.18
CA ALA A 68 17.80 6.16 2.87
C ALA A 68 17.23 4.78 2.52
N LEU A 69 17.20 3.86 3.48
CA LEU A 69 16.66 2.52 3.28
C LEU A 69 15.15 2.53 3.01
N LEU A 70 14.38 3.31 3.78
CA LEU A 70 12.94 3.47 3.58
C LEU A 70 12.65 4.06 2.19
N LEU A 71 13.34 5.14 1.81
CA LEU A 71 13.16 5.77 0.50
C LEU A 71 13.55 4.81 -0.63
N ALA A 72 14.65 4.08 -0.49
CA ALA A 72 15.09 3.10 -1.50
C ALA A 72 14.08 1.97 -1.74
N LEU A 73 13.38 1.52 -0.69
CA LEU A 73 12.33 0.49 -0.78
C LEU A 73 11.04 1.00 -1.43
N LEU A 74 10.80 2.32 -1.42
CA LEU A 74 9.62 2.97 -2.00
C LEU A 74 9.84 3.51 -3.42
N LEU A 75 11.06 3.44 -3.95
CA LEU A 75 11.36 3.89 -5.31
C LEU A 75 10.67 3.04 -6.37
N THR A 76 10.00 3.70 -7.31
CA THR A 76 9.54 3.08 -8.55
C THR A 76 10.74 2.65 -9.40
N PRO A 77 10.85 1.35 -9.76
CA PRO A 77 11.90 0.88 -10.65
C PRO A 77 11.89 1.67 -11.97
N GLY A 78 13.06 2.13 -12.41
CA GLY A 78 13.18 2.86 -13.68
C GLY A 78 12.90 4.36 -13.62
N SER A 79 12.21 4.89 -12.60
CA SER A 79 11.95 6.34 -12.48
C SER A 79 13.21 7.17 -12.20
N ALA A 80 13.66 7.95 -13.19
CA ALA A 80 14.85 8.81 -13.06
C ALA A 80 14.62 10.00 -12.11
N ARG A 81 13.40 10.56 -12.12
CA ARG A 81 13.05 11.70 -11.27
C ARG A 81 12.99 11.31 -9.79
N GLU A 82 12.37 10.18 -9.47
CA GLU A 82 12.37 9.68 -8.09
C GLU A 82 13.78 9.32 -7.61
N ARG A 83 14.62 8.75 -8.49
CA ARG A 83 16.04 8.53 -8.17
C ARG A 83 16.78 9.83 -7.87
N GLN A 84 16.52 10.89 -8.62
CA GLN A 84 17.14 12.19 -8.39
C GLN A 84 16.69 12.77 -7.04
N ALA A 85 15.38 12.75 -6.75
CA ALA A 85 14.85 13.18 -5.45
C ALA A 85 15.42 12.35 -4.29
N PHE A 86 15.62 11.04 -4.48
CA PHE A 86 16.28 10.19 -3.50
C PHE A 86 17.72 10.65 -3.20
N VAL A 87 18.49 11.01 -4.21
CA VAL A 87 19.87 11.50 -4.04
C VAL A 87 19.88 12.82 -3.26
N GLU A 88 18.93 13.72 -3.55
CA GLU A 88 18.78 15.00 -2.86
C GLU A 88 18.39 14.81 -1.38
N GLU A 89 17.41 13.95 -1.10
CA GLU A 89 16.97 13.65 0.28
C GLU A 89 18.03 12.93 1.13
N CYS A 90 18.91 12.17 0.47
CA CYS A 90 19.98 11.43 1.10
C CYS A 90 21.34 12.15 1.02
N HIS A 91 21.36 13.44 0.68
CA HIS A 91 22.58 14.21 0.61
C HIS A 91 23.35 14.15 1.95
N GLY A 92 24.62 13.75 1.89
CA GLY A 92 25.48 13.56 3.07
C GLY A 92 25.40 12.18 3.73
N VAL A 93 24.50 11.29 3.29
CA VAL A 93 24.43 9.91 3.79
C VAL A 93 25.32 9.00 2.94
N MET A 94 26.52 8.67 3.44
CA MET A 94 27.53 7.89 2.72
C MET A 94 27.04 6.48 2.31
N THR A 95 26.17 5.87 3.10
CA THR A 95 25.68 4.50 2.88
C THR A 95 24.43 4.44 1.98
N ALA A 96 23.87 5.57 1.55
CA ALA A 96 22.58 5.61 0.86
C ALA A 96 22.56 4.85 -0.49
N GLU A 97 23.53 5.13 -1.38
CA GLU A 97 23.60 4.47 -2.68
C GLU A 97 23.95 2.99 -2.55
N GLY A 98 24.81 2.63 -1.58
CA GLY A 98 25.11 1.24 -1.24
C GLY A 98 23.86 0.49 -0.76
N GLY A 99 23.08 1.10 0.14
CA GLY A 99 21.80 0.57 0.61
C GLY A 99 20.80 0.37 -0.53
N ARG A 100 20.68 1.35 -1.43
CA ARG A 100 19.80 1.23 -2.61
C ARG A 100 20.17 0.06 -3.51
N ARG A 101 21.47 -0.15 -3.77
CA ARG A 101 21.94 -1.32 -4.54
C ARG A 101 21.65 -2.63 -3.83
N LEU A 102 21.80 -2.70 -2.51
CA LEU A 102 21.43 -3.87 -1.73
C LEU A 102 19.92 -4.14 -1.81
N VAL A 103 19.06 -3.12 -1.74
CA VAL A 103 17.60 -3.28 -1.96
C VAL A 103 17.30 -3.87 -3.34
N GLN A 104 18.04 -3.49 -4.38
CA GLN A 104 17.87 -4.03 -5.73
C GLN A 104 18.22 -5.53 -5.83
N THR A 105 19.13 -6.02 -4.97
CA THR A 105 19.44 -7.46 -4.89
C THR A 105 18.34 -8.28 -4.22
N LEU A 106 17.42 -7.64 -3.47
CA LEU A 106 16.29 -8.35 -2.91
C LEU A 106 15.27 -8.74 -3.99
N PRO A 107 14.71 -9.96 -3.94
CA PRO A 107 13.65 -10.38 -4.83
C PRO A 107 12.41 -9.54 -4.57
N ALA A 108 11.60 -9.30 -5.61
CA ALA A 108 10.42 -8.43 -5.52
C ALA A 108 9.49 -8.85 -4.36
N ALA A 109 9.22 -10.15 -4.24
CA ALA A 109 8.40 -10.74 -3.17
C ALA A 109 8.96 -10.60 -1.74
N ALA A 110 10.21 -10.14 -1.56
CA ALA A 110 10.79 -9.83 -0.25
C ALA A 110 10.77 -8.33 0.08
N ARG A 111 10.57 -7.45 -0.90
CA ARG A 111 10.72 -5.99 -0.71
C ARG A 111 9.67 -5.41 0.21
N LEU A 112 8.42 -5.85 0.10
CA LEU A 112 7.35 -5.40 1.01
C LEU A 112 7.60 -5.89 2.46
N SER A 113 8.05 -7.14 2.64
CA SER A 113 8.47 -7.62 3.97
C SER A 113 9.62 -6.78 4.54
N ALA A 114 10.59 -6.40 3.69
CA ALA A 114 11.71 -5.56 4.10
C ALA A 114 11.26 -4.13 4.46
N LEU A 115 10.32 -3.57 3.68
CA LEU A 115 9.68 -2.28 3.94
C LEU A 115 8.99 -2.26 5.30
N GLU A 116 8.18 -3.27 5.60
CA GLU A 116 7.49 -3.39 6.89
C GLU A 116 8.48 -3.47 8.07
N ALA A 117 9.54 -4.26 7.94
CA ALA A 117 10.58 -4.39 8.96
C ALA A 117 11.34 -3.07 9.20
N VAL A 118 11.59 -2.28 8.15
CA VAL A 118 12.24 -0.95 8.26
C VAL A 118 11.28 0.09 8.83
N LEU A 119 10.00 0.04 8.42
CA LEU A 119 8.95 0.91 8.95
C LEU A 119 8.74 0.70 10.45
N ALA A 120 8.75 -0.54 10.92
CA ALA A 120 8.65 -0.85 12.34
C ALA A 120 9.77 -0.16 13.15
N GLN A 121 11.01 -0.16 12.63
CA GLN A 121 12.13 0.52 13.26
C GLN A 121 11.99 2.05 13.22
N CYS A 122 11.58 2.61 12.08
CA CYS A 122 11.38 4.05 11.94
C CYS A 122 10.22 4.58 12.81
N ALA A 123 9.25 3.73 13.14
CA ALA A 123 8.12 4.11 13.97
C ALA A 123 8.50 4.37 15.44
N GLU A 124 9.64 3.85 15.89
CA GLU A 124 10.22 4.08 17.24
C GLU A 124 10.95 5.42 17.36
N SER A 125 11.25 6.08 16.22
CA SER A 125 11.91 7.39 16.21
C SER A 125 11.03 8.51 16.80
N PRO A 126 11.64 9.60 17.31
CA PRO A 126 10.92 10.79 17.76
C PRO A 126 9.93 11.33 16.71
N LEU A 127 8.83 11.95 17.18
CA LEU A 127 7.77 12.48 16.31
C LEU A 127 8.30 13.39 15.19
N ALA A 128 9.22 14.30 15.52
CA ALA A 128 9.82 15.22 14.55
C ALA A 128 10.57 14.49 13.42
N GLU A 129 11.29 13.41 13.74
CA GLU A 129 11.98 12.58 12.76
C GLU A 129 11.00 11.83 11.86
N ARG A 130 9.93 11.26 12.44
CA ARG A 130 8.87 10.58 11.68
C ARG A 130 8.14 11.53 10.73
N GLN A 131 7.87 12.76 11.16
CA GLN A 131 7.27 13.80 10.32
C GLN A 131 8.20 14.21 9.17
N ALA A 132 9.48 14.44 9.45
CA ALA A 132 10.48 14.75 8.44
C ALA A 132 10.62 13.62 7.42
N LEU A 133 10.62 12.37 7.90
CA LEU A 133 10.68 11.18 7.06
C LEU A 133 9.43 11.04 6.17
N LEU A 134 8.24 11.29 6.70
CA LEU A 134 7.00 11.30 5.90
C LEU A 134 7.04 12.36 4.79
N MET A 135 7.63 13.53 5.04
CA MET A 135 7.83 14.56 4.01
C MET A 135 8.82 14.12 2.93
N ALA A 136 9.93 13.51 3.32
CA ALA A 136 10.91 12.96 2.38
C ALA A 136 10.26 11.87 1.49
N VAL A 137 9.49 10.96 2.09
CA VAL A 137 8.74 9.92 1.37
C VAL A 137 7.80 10.54 0.33
N ARG A 138 7.01 11.56 0.72
CA ARG A 138 6.12 12.26 -0.21
C ARG A 138 6.87 12.93 -1.35
N ARG A 139 8.01 13.58 -1.08
CA ARG A 139 8.80 14.26 -2.12
C ARG A 139 9.37 13.28 -3.13
N VAL A 140 9.91 12.15 -2.66
CA VAL A 140 10.43 11.10 -3.54
C VAL A 140 9.31 10.48 -4.38
N MET A 141 8.23 10.02 -3.76
CA MET A 141 7.15 9.31 -4.48
C MET A 141 6.35 10.20 -5.44
N CYS A 142 6.36 11.53 -5.23
CA CYS A 142 5.68 12.48 -6.12
C CYS A 142 6.62 13.13 -7.13
N ALA A 143 7.92 12.82 -7.13
CA ALA A 143 8.93 13.51 -7.94
C ALA A 143 8.69 13.41 -9.44
N ASP A 144 8.07 12.32 -9.90
CA ASP A 144 7.75 12.11 -11.32
C ASP A 144 6.36 12.65 -11.72
N GLY A 145 5.58 13.14 -10.76
CA GLY A 145 4.22 13.62 -10.93
C GLY A 145 3.17 12.51 -11.08
N ARG A 146 3.53 11.23 -10.86
CA ARG A 146 2.65 10.07 -11.03
C ARG A 146 2.69 9.17 -9.80
N VAL A 147 1.62 9.20 -9.00
CA VAL A 147 1.50 8.29 -7.86
C VAL A 147 0.76 7.02 -8.30
N ARG A 148 1.44 5.87 -8.33
CA ARG A 148 0.79 4.59 -8.65
C ARG A 148 -0.23 4.21 -7.57
N PRO A 149 -1.22 3.35 -7.88
CA PRO A 149 -2.17 2.90 -6.87
C PRO A 149 -1.49 2.21 -5.68
N LEU A 150 -0.43 1.44 -5.93
CA LEU A 150 0.34 0.75 -4.90
C LEU A 150 1.14 1.73 -4.03
N ASP A 151 1.79 2.72 -4.65
CA ASP A 151 2.54 3.79 -3.97
C ASP A 151 1.63 4.53 -2.98
N ARG A 152 0.39 4.85 -3.38
CA ARG A 152 -0.57 5.47 -2.49
C ARG A 152 -0.93 4.59 -1.28
N LEU A 153 -1.07 3.28 -1.45
CA LEU A 153 -1.28 2.36 -0.33
C LEU A 153 -0.06 2.31 0.60
N ALA A 154 1.15 2.28 0.04
CA ALA A 154 2.39 2.30 0.80
C ALA A 154 2.53 3.62 1.59
N LEU A 155 2.22 4.77 0.99
CA LEU A 155 2.21 6.07 1.67
C LEU A 155 1.19 6.11 2.82
N LEU A 156 -0.02 5.57 2.60
CA LEU A 156 -1.02 5.45 3.66
C LEU A 156 -0.51 4.54 4.79
N LEU A 157 0.20 3.45 4.46
CA LEU A 157 0.77 2.55 5.46
C LEU A 157 1.85 3.25 6.27
N VAL A 158 2.77 3.98 5.63
CA VAL A 158 3.79 4.78 6.31
C VAL A 158 3.14 5.77 7.29
N ARG A 159 2.14 6.52 6.82
CA ARG A 159 1.39 7.47 7.66
C ARG A 159 0.70 6.78 8.83
N HIS A 160 0.05 5.65 8.58
CA HIS A 160 -0.63 4.85 9.61
C HIS A 160 0.36 4.39 10.68
N ARG A 161 1.51 3.84 10.30
CA ARG A 161 2.54 3.38 11.25
C ARG A 161 3.16 4.51 12.06
N PHE A 162 3.39 5.67 11.46
CA PHE A 162 3.99 6.81 12.16
C PHE A 162 3.00 7.53 13.10
N ASN A 163 1.70 7.43 12.84
CA ASN A 163 0.68 7.98 13.73
C ASN A 163 0.42 7.08 14.95
N GLY A 164 0.95 5.86 14.97
CA GLY A 164 0.67 4.86 16.01
C GLY A 164 -0.64 4.11 15.77
N PRO A 165 -0.89 3.04 16.53
CA PRO A 165 -2.07 2.20 16.34
C PRO A 165 -3.35 3.03 16.54
N ALA A 166 -4.32 2.86 15.65
CA ALA A 166 -5.63 3.46 15.82
C ALA A 166 -6.29 2.90 17.09
N PRO A 167 -6.96 3.73 17.92
CA PRO A 167 -7.69 3.23 19.08
C PRO A 167 -8.68 2.15 18.65
N LEU A 168 -8.55 0.96 19.24
CA LEU A 168 -9.50 -0.13 18.97
C LEU A 168 -10.88 0.32 19.43
N HIS A 169 -11.85 0.32 18.51
CA HIS A 169 -13.23 0.50 18.90
C HIS A 169 -13.67 -0.75 19.67
N ARG A 170 -13.86 -0.61 20.99
CA ARG A 170 -14.51 -1.63 21.82
C ARG A 170 -16.02 -1.61 21.55
N GLY A 171 -16.41 -1.91 20.32
CA GLY A 171 -17.81 -2.10 19.93
C GLY A 171 -18.36 -3.34 20.63
N GLY A 172 -19.49 -3.19 21.31
CA GLY A 172 -20.08 -4.20 22.19
C GLY A 172 -20.22 -5.57 21.53
N ALA A 173 -19.76 -6.60 22.24
CA ALA A 173 -19.98 -8.00 21.92
C ALA A 173 -21.48 -8.29 21.88
N ARG A 174 -22.14 -8.15 20.72
CA ARG A 174 -23.50 -8.70 20.50
C ARG A 174 -24.03 -8.76 19.08
N ASP A 175 -23.35 -8.26 18.05
CA ASP A 175 -23.83 -8.44 16.68
C ASP A 175 -23.09 -9.56 15.95
N ALA A 176 -23.87 -10.46 15.35
CA ALA A 176 -23.45 -11.63 14.61
C ALA A 176 -22.15 -11.40 13.82
N GLY A 177 -21.24 -12.36 13.91
CA GLY A 177 -19.92 -12.34 13.30
C GLY A 177 -19.92 -12.46 11.78
N GLU A 178 -20.87 -11.84 11.09
CA GLU A 178 -20.98 -11.83 9.63
C GLU A 178 -20.72 -10.42 9.09
N LEU A 179 -20.09 -10.33 7.92
CA LEU A 179 -19.86 -9.04 7.25
C LEU A 179 -21.17 -8.44 6.70
N ALA A 180 -22.16 -9.28 6.38
CA ALA A 180 -23.46 -8.86 5.87
C ALA A 180 -24.27 -8.00 6.86
N GLY A 181 -24.12 -8.27 8.16
CA GLY A 181 -24.79 -7.55 9.25
C GLY A 181 -24.21 -6.17 9.56
N LEU A 182 -23.15 -5.74 8.89
CA LEU A 182 -22.49 -4.46 9.16
C LEU A 182 -23.39 -3.24 8.86
N PRO A 183 -23.25 -2.12 9.59
CA PRO A 183 -23.90 -0.86 9.23
C PRO A 183 -23.60 -0.45 7.79
N LEU A 184 -24.56 0.23 7.14
CA LEU A 184 -24.45 0.64 5.73
C LEU A 184 -23.15 1.41 5.44
N ALA A 185 -22.73 2.31 6.34
CA ALA A 185 -21.50 3.08 6.19
C ALA A 185 -20.23 2.19 6.14
N MET A 186 -20.18 1.11 6.94
CA MET A 186 -19.07 0.16 6.92
C MET A 186 -19.09 -0.67 5.65
N ARG A 187 -20.26 -1.16 5.22
CA ARG A 187 -20.39 -1.85 3.93
C ARG A 187 -19.92 -0.94 2.79
N GLN A 188 -20.40 0.30 2.72
CA GLN A 188 -19.97 1.32 1.73
C GLN A 188 -18.45 1.53 1.75
N ALA A 189 -17.85 1.62 2.93
CA ALA A 189 -16.40 1.73 3.06
C ALA A 189 -15.66 0.48 2.54
N ILE A 190 -16.19 -0.74 2.79
CA ILE A 190 -15.67 -1.99 2.23
C ILE A 190 -15.73 -1.95 0.71
N ALA A 191 -16.88 -1.58 0.12
CA ALA A 191 -17.00 -1.48 -1.33
C ALA A 191 -16.06 -0.43 -1.93
N GLY A 192 -15.87 0.71 -1.27
CA GLY A 192 -14.97 1.77 -1.71
C GLY A 192 -13.50 1.34 -1.70
N LEU A 193 -13.02 0.76 -0.58
CA LEU A 193 -11.66 0.23 -0.51
C LEU A 193 -11.46 -0.92 -1.50
N SER A 194 -12.43 -1.82 -1.64
CA SER A 194 -12.38 -2.90 -2.62
C SER A 194 -12.35 -2.34 -4.04
N ALA A 195 -13.13 -1.31 -4.38
CA ALA A 195 -13.10 -0.70 -5.71
C ALA A 195 -11.73 -0.06 -6.01
N TYR A 196 -11.06 0.49 -4.99
CA TYR A 196 -9.70 0.98 -5.13
C TYR A 196 -8.69 -0.17 -5.36
N LEU A 197 -8.79 -1.26 -4.61
CA LEU A 197 -7.94 -2.43 -4.73
C LEU A 197 -8.14 -3.15 -6.07
N ALA A 198 -9.32 -3.07 -6.68
CA ALA A 198 -9.65 -3.68 -7.97
C ALA A 198 -8.80 -3.15 -9.14
N ARG A 199 -8.08 -2.04 -8.94
CA ARG A 199 -7.07 -1.53 -9.89
C ARG A 199 -5.83 -2.44 -9.97
N LEU A 200 -5.59 -3.24 -8.94
CA LEU A 200 -4.41 -4.09 -8.74
C LEU A 200 -4.77 -5.58 -8.57
N VAL A 201 -5.95 -5.89 -8.01
CA VAL A 201 -6.40 -7.25 -7.67
C VAL A 201 -7.45 -7.73 -8.68
N PRO A 202 -7.32 -8.95 -9.24
CA PRO A 202 -6.23 -9.93 -9.04
C PRO A 202 -4.94 -9.59 -9.81
N ALA A 203 -5.05 -8.81 -10.88
CA ALA A 203 -3.94 -8.27 -11.64
C ALA A 203 -4.29 -6.90 -12.21
N ALA A 204 -3.31 -6.01 -12.27
CA ALA A 204 -3.47 -4.70 -12.89
C ALA A 204 -3.67 -4.82 -14.41
N ASP A 205 -4.52 -3.96 -14.97
CA ASP A 205 -4.74 -3.85 -16.41
C ASP A 205 -3.99 -2.60 -16.95
N PRO A 206 -3.01 -2.74 -17.86
CA PRO A 206 -2.30 -1.59 -18.43
C PRO A 206 -3.18 -0.63 -19.25
N HIS A 207 -4.38 -1.06 -19.65
CA HIS A 207 -5.26 -0.34 -20.57
C HIS A 207 -6.51 0.23 -19.90
N ALA A 208 -6.77 -0.10 -18.64
CA ALA A 208 -7.96 0.33 -17.92
C ALA A 208 -7.62 0.78 -16.49
N VAL A 209 -8.42 1.70 -15.95
CA VAL A 209 -8.30 2.08 -14.52
C VAL A 209 -8.64 0.88 -13.63
N VAL A 210 -9.68 0.13 -13.99
CA VAL A 210 -10.05 -1.17 -13.41
C VAL A 210 -10.35 -2.11 -14.57
N GLY A 211 -9.58 -3.19 -14.69
CA GLY A 211 -9.79 -4.21 -15.72
C GLY A 211 -11.00 -5.09 -15.45
N ALA A 212 -11.40 -5.91 -16.43
CA ALA A 212 -12.55 -6.81 -16.30
C ALA A 212 -12.40 -7.79 -15.12
N ALA A 213 -11.20 -8.34 -14.91
CA ALA A 213 -10.91 -9.23 -13.79
C ALA A 213 -11.06 -8.52 -12.43
N GLY A 214 -10.58 -7.28 -12.32
CA GLY A 214 -10.72 -6.49 -11.09
C GLY A 214 -12.16 -6.09 -10.81
N ALA A 215 -12.95 -5.74 -11.83
CA ALA A 215 -14.37 -5.47 -11.68
C ALA A 215 -15.17 -6.72 -11.26
N ALA A 216 -14.80 -7.90 -11.79
CA ALA A 216 -15.40 -9.18 -11.38
C ALA A 216 -15.04 -9.54 -9.93
N TRP A 217 -13.78 -9.36 -9.54
CA TRP A 217 -13.31 -9.53 -8.16
C TRP A 217 -14.05 -8.60 -7.19
N HIS A 218 -14.14 -7.31 -7.51
CA HIS A 218 -14.89 -6.34 -6.71
C HIS A 218 -16.34 -6.78 -6.50
N ARG A 219 -17.01 -7.22 -7.57
CA ARG A 219 -18.38 -7.70 -7.51
C ARG A 219 -18.52 -8.90 -6.57
N ALA A 220 -17.60 -9.87 -6.64
CA ALA A 220 -17.61 -11.03 -5.74
C ALA A 220 -17.48 -10.63 -4.27
N VAL A 221 -16.57 -9.69 -3.96
CA VAL A 221 -16.41 -9.14 -2.59
C VAL A 221 -17.67 -8.38 -2.15
N VAL A 222 -18.24 -7.54 -3.01
CA VAL A 222 -19.45 -6.78 -2.65
C VAL A 222 -20.62 -7.73 -2.39
N LEU A 223 -20.78 -8.79 -3.18
CA LEU A 223 -21.84 -9.78 -2.97
C LEU A 223 -21.72 -10.51 -1.63
N SER A 224 -20.49 -10.84 -1.19
CA SER A 224 -20.30 -11.50 0.11
C SER A 224 -20.57 -10.57 1.31
N VAL A 225 -20.50 -9.26 1.12
CA VAL A 225 -20.69 -8.24 2.18
C VAL A 225 -22.07 -7.59 2.15
N TRP A 226 -22.75 -7.52 1.00
CA TRP A 226 -24.10 -6.94 0.89
C TRP A 226 -25.22 -7.94 1.08
N GLY A 227 -24.96 -9.25 0.92
CA GLY A 227 -25.99 -10.27 0.98
C GLY A 227 -27.11 -10.03 -0.05
N PRO A 228 -28.39 -10.34 0.28
CA PRO A 228 -29.51 -10.21 -0.66
C PRO A 228 -30.04 -8.78 -0.81
N ALA A 229 -29.37 -7.77 -0.24
CA ALA A 229 -29.86 -6.40 -0.26
C ALA A 229 -29.92 -5.84 -1.71
N PRO A 230 -30.98 -5.07 -2.05
CA PRO A 230 -31.12 -4.52 -3.39
C PRO A 230 -30.08 -3.43 -3.66
N HIS A 231 -29.57 -3.38 -4.89
CA HIS A 231 -28.62 -2.38 -5.41
C HIS A 231 -27.22 -2.37 -4.75
N PRO A 232 -26.41 -3.43 -4.90
CA PRO A 232 -25.00 -3.38 -4.53
C PRO A 232 -24.26 -2.27 -5.30
N PRO A 233 -23.30 -1.57 -4.69
CA PRO A 233 -22.55 -0.50 -5.35
C PRO A 233 -21.72 -1.05 -6.52
N ALA A 234 -21.71 -0.30 -7.62
CA ALA A 234 -20.84 -0.59 -8.76
C ALA A 234 -19.36 -0.36 -8.40
N CYS A 235 -18.45 -0.97 -9.18
CA CYS A 235 -17.01 -0.77 -9.03
C CYS A 235 -16.62 0.64 -9.50
N GLN A 236 -16.62 1.60 -8.56
CA GLN A 236 -16.20 2.97 -8.80
C GLN A 236 -15.02 3.30 -7.91
N VAL A 237 -13.88 3.65 -8.52
CA VAL A 237 -12.66 3.99 -7.78
C VAL A 237 -12.92 5.28 -6.99
N PRO A 238 -12.73 5.26 -5.66
CA PRO A 238 -12.96 6.45 -4.84
C PRO A 238 -11.88 7.51 -5.11
N ALA A 239 -12.28 8.78 -4.99
CA ALA A 239 -11.35 9.89 -4.88
C ALA A 239 -10.41 9.71 -3.66
N PRO A 240 -9.22 10.36 -3.64
CA PRO A 240 -8.24 10.20 -2.56
C PRO A 240 -8.83 10.41 -1.15
N ASP A 241 -9.62 11.47 -0.96
CA ASP A 241 -10.20 11.78 0.35
C ASP A 241 -11.29 10.78 0.76
N ALA A 242 -12.07 10.31 -0.20
CA ALA A 242 -13.08 9.27 0.02
C ALA A 242 -12.43 7.94 0.42
N LEU A 243 -11.27 7.60 -0.17
CA LEU A 243 -10.48 6.43 0.23
C LEU A 243 -10.00 6.55 1.68
N VAL A 244 -9.42 7.71 2.06
CA VAL A 244 -8.94 7.94 3.44
C VAL A 244 -10.09 7.89 4.44
N LYS A 245 -11.23 8.51 4.12
CA LYS A 245 -12.44 8.47 4.95
C LYS A 245 -12.95 7.03 5.10
N GLY A 246 -13.06 6.29 4.01
CA GLY A 246 -13.47 4.89 4.01
C GLY A 246 -12.53 4.03 4.86
N LEU A 247 -11.22 4.20 4.72
CA LEU A 247 -10.25 3.48 5.53
C LEU A 247 -10.42 3.76 7.03
N ARG A 248 -10.59 5.03 7.43
CA ARG A 248 -10.87 5.38 8.83
C ARG A 248 -12.13 4.71 9.35
N THR A 249 -13.17 4.60 8.53
CA THR A 249 -14.39 3.85 8.87
C THR A 249 -14.11 2.36 9.04
N LEU A 250 -13.26 1.75 8.22
CA LEU A 250 -12.92 0.32 8.37
C LEU A 250 -11.99 0.06 9.55
N GLN A 251 -11.15 1.02 9.92
CA GLN A 251 -10.31 0.94 11.11
C GLN A 251 -11.11 0.94 12.43
N THR A 252 -12.42 1.23 12.41
CA THR A 252 -13.30 1.06 13.57
C THR A 252 -13.98 -0.30 13.62
N LEU A 253 -13.75 -1.18 12.64
CA LEU A 253 -14.19 -2.57 12.70
C LEU A 253 -13.60 -3.25 13.94
N ASP A 254 -14.39 -4.14 14.54
CA ASP A 254 -13.94 -5.00 15.62
C ASP A 254 -12.84 -5.98 15.15
N TRP A 255 -12.10 -6.51 16.12
CA TRP A 255 -10.94 -7.35 15.88
C TRP A 255 -11.25 -8.66 15.12
N MET A 256 -12.49 -9.16 15.15
CA MET A 256 -12.89 -10.38 14.44
C MET A 256 -13.25 -10.09 12.98
N ARG A 257 -13.91 -8.96 12.69
CA ARG A 257 -14.37 -8.64 11.33
C ARG A 257 -13.25 -8.22 10.38
N ARG A 258 -12.16 -7.64 10.88
CA ARG A 258 -11.00 -7.29 10.05
C ARG A 258 -10.33 -8.51 9.38
N PRO A 259 -10.00 -9.60 10.08
CA PRO A 259 -9.46 -10.81 9.44
C PRO A 259 -10.50 -11.56 8.60
N MET A 260 -11.80 -11.42 8.89
CA MET A 260 -12.85 -11.93 7.99
C MET A 260 -12.85 -11.19 6.65
N LEU A 261 -12.74 -9.86 6.67
CA LEU A 261 -12.66 -9.06 5.46
C LEU A 261 -11.42 -9.39 4.63
N ALA A 262 -10.26 -9.54 5.29
CA ALA A 262 -9.02 -9.94 4.61
C ALA A 262 -9.15 -11.30 3.92
N ARG A 263 -9.78 -12.30 4.57
CA ARG A 263 -10.06 -13.60 3.96
C ARG A 263 -11.02 -13.49 2.78
N ALA A 264 -12.11 -12.73 2.92
CA ALA A 264 -13.08 -12.52 1.84
C ALA A 264 -12.42 -11.91 0.58
N TRP A 265 -11.47 -10.98 0.75
CA TRP A 265 -10.71 -10.44 -0.37
C TRP A 265 -9.85 -11.49 -1.08
N VAL A 266 -9.18 -12.33 -0.31
CA VAL A 266 -8.29 -13.38 -0.85
C VAL A 266 -9.10 -14.48 -1.53
N GLU A 267 -10.17 -14.96 -0.90
CA GLU A 267 -11.08 -15.97 -1.47
C GLU A 267 -11.70 -15.48 -2.78
N ALA A 268 -12.14 -14.20 -2.84
CA ALA A 268 -12.69 -13.62 -4.05
C ALA A 268 -11.66 -13.50 -5.19
N ALA A 269 -10.36 -13.47 -4.88
CA ALA A 269 -9.27 -13.38 -5.86
C ALA A 269 -8.84 -14.74 -6.43
N GLN A 270 -9.29 -15.85 -5.85
CA GLN A 270 -8.90 -17.21 -6.25
C GLN A 270 -9.64 -17.85 -7.45
N PRO A 271 -10.87 -17.46 -7.86
CA PRO A 271 -11.53 -18.15 -8.97
C PRO A 271 -10.98 -17.68 -10.33
N GLY A 272 -10.13 -18.51 -10.94
CA GLY A 272 -9.84 -18.50 -12.39
C GLY A 272 -8.74 -17.55 -12.88
N VAL A 273 -8.21 -16.65 -12.04
CA VAL A 273 -7.08 -15.77 -12.37
C VAL A 273 -6.02 -15.85 -11.26
N ASP A 274 -4.79 -16.17 -11.63
CA ASP A 274 -3.65 -16.15 -10.70
C ASP A 274 -3.47 -14.75 -10.09
N LEU A 275 -3.40 -14.67 -8.75
CA LEU A 275 -3.12 -13.43 -8.05
C LEU A 275 -1.68 -12.96 -8.36
N SER A 276 -1.57 -11.82 -9.04
CA SER A 276 -0.28 -11.19 -9.35
C SER A 276 0.43 -10.71 -8.08
N LEU A 277 1.76 -10.51 -8.16
CA LEU A 277 2.52 -9.98 -7.03
C LEU A 277 2.02 -8.59 -6.60
N ASP A 278 1.78 -7.67 -7.55
CA ASP A 278 1.22 -6.34 -7.25
C ASP A 278 -0.15 -6.43 -6.57
N GLY A 279 -0.99 -7.38 -7.00
CA GLY A 279 -2.27 -7.68 -6.36
C GLY A 279 -2.09 -8.21 -4.93
N ALA A 280 -1.16 -9.13 -4.73
CA ALA A 280 -0.82 -9.65 -3.40
C ALA A 280 -0.26 -8.54 -2.48
N GLU A 281 0.63 -7.69 -2.98
CA GLU A 281 1.17 -6.54 -2.26
C GLU A 281 0.06 -5.56 -1.86
N ALA A 282 -0.89 -5.29 -2.75
CA ALA A 282 -2.04 -4.44 -2.45
C ALA A 282 -2.90 -5.00 -1.29
N LEU A 283 -3.17 -6.31 -1.30
CA LEU A 283 -3.91 -6.98 -0.22
C LEU A 283 -3.12 -7.00 1.09
N ARG A 284 -1.80 -7.20 1.04
CA ARG A 284 -0.94 -7.17 2.23
C ARG A 284 -0.87 -5.76 2.84
N LEU A 285 -0.71 -4.73 2.01
CA LEU A 285 -0.79 -3.33 2.44
C LEU A 285 -2.16 -3.03 3.06
N ALA A 286 -3.26 -3.51 2.47
CA ALA A 286 -4.60 -3.37 3.04
C ALA A 286 -4.73 -4.06 4.41
N CYS A 287 -4.15 -5.25 4.58
CA CYS A 287 -4.09 -5.92 5.89
C CYS A 287 -3.33 -5.06 6.92
N GLY A 288 -2.18 -4.50 6.52
CA GLY A 288 -1.39 -3.61 7.36
C GLY A 288 -2.11 -2.31 7.73
N LEU A 289 -2.92 -1.75 6.83
CA LEU A 289 -3.73 -0.55 7.07
C LEU A 289 -4.92 -0.80 8.01
N LEU A 290 -5.41 -2.05 8.05
CA LEU A 290 -6.47 -2.46 8.97
C LEU A 290 -5.93 -3.03 10.28
N ASP A 291 -4.61 -3.12 10.48
CA ASP A 291 -3.99 -3.80 11.63
C ASP A 291 -4.53 -5.24 11.82
N THR A 292 -4.70 -5.97 10.72
CA THR A 292 -5.18 -7.37 10.73
C THR A 292 -4.07 -8.33 10.31
N PRO A 293 -4.00 -9.53 10.91
CA PRO A 293 -3.09 -10.56 10.42
C PRO A 293 -3.38 -10.90 8.95
N MET A 294 -2.32 -11.21 8.22
CA MET A 294 -2.37 -11.65 6.84
C MET A 294 -2.89 -13.09 6.75
N PRO A 295 -3.87 -13.41 5.88
CA PRO A 295 -4.29 -14.80 5.63
C PRO A 295 -3.12 -15.67 5.11
N PRO A 296 -3.05 -16.97 5.48
CA PRO A 296 -1.95 -17.83 5.09
C PRO A 296 -1.85 -18.02 3.57
N GLU A 297 -2.97 -18.01 2.85
CA GLU A 297 -3.02 -18.10 1.40
C GLU A 297 -2.31 -16.89 0.76
N LEU A 298 -2.49 -15.70 1.33
CA LEU A 298 -1.81 -14.48 0.89
C LEU A 298 -0.32 -14.49 1.28
N ALA A 299 0.01 -15.01 2.47
CA ALA A 299 1.39 -15.09 2.95
C ALA A 299 2.33 -15.87 2.01
N ARG A 300 1.79 -16.85 1.28
CA ARG A 300 2.52 -17.69 0.32
C ARG A 300 3.12 -16.93 -0.87
N HIS A 301 2.63 -15.73 -1.16
CA HIS A 301 3.14 -14.89 -2.24
C HIS A 301 4.44 -14.14 -1.87
N PHE A 302 4.86 -14.21 -0.61
CA PHE A 302 5.99 -13.44 -0.10
C PHE A 302 7.11 -14.34 0.43
N ASN A 303 8.35 -13.86 0.26
CA ASN A 303 9.50 -14.55 0.81
C ASN A 303 9.55 -14.32 2.33
N GLN A 304 9.94 -15.36 3.06
CA GLN A 304 10.21 -15.26 4.49
C GLN A 304 11.55 -14.57 4.68
N LEU A 305 11.53 -13.44 5.38
CA LEU A 305 12.75 -12.83 5.88
C LEU A 305 13.11 -13.53 7.20
N PRO A 306 14.39 -13.86 7.43
CA PRO A 306 14.80 -14.42 8.71
C PRO A 306 14.48 -13.43 9.84
N ASP A 307 13.60 -13.88 10.75
CA ASP A 307 13.20 -13.18 11.96
C ASP A 307 14.37 -13.01 12.94
N HIS A 308 14.14 -12.20 13.97
CA HIS A 308 15.07 -11.93 15.05
C HIS A 308 15.58 -13.22 15.70
N GLY A 309 16.90 -13.40 15.71
CA GLY A 309 17.61 -13.96 16.85
C GLY A 309 17.99 -12.83 17.79
#